data_AF-A0A7C7V0S5-F1
#
_entry.id   AF-A0A7C7V0S5-F1
#
_cell.length_a   1.000
_cell.length_b   1.000
_cell.length_c   1.000
_cell.angle_alpha   90.00
_cell.angle_beta   90.00
_cell.angle_gamma   90.00
#
_symmetry.space_group_name_H-M   'P 1'
#
loop_
_entity.id
_entity.type
_entity.pdbx_description
1 polymer ?
#
loop_
_entity_poly.entity_id
_entity_poly.type
_entity_poly.pdbx_seq_one_letter_code
_entity_poly.pdbx_strand_id
1 'polypeptide(L)'
;GVFTITQTNTIRDITDGLSNVVMASEVYSKGFKLGAGYPRSIWTCGTGVPRTLDAEAVFRAAFVGPGYCGTSTQSGRYRHPDGSLTMNACGWFRAKPYMYMPTFMSAWGPNSDWPGASSMHPGQVNVLMCDGSVRQVDETIDYGIWLKVNGLHDGLATLAF
;
A
#
# COMPACT_ATOMS: atom_id res chain seq x y z
N GLY A 1 11.21 -0.71 -0.70
CA GLY A 1 10.29 0.23 -0.03
C GLY A 1 11.01 0.92 1.10
N VAL A 2 10.72 2.20 1.32
CA VAL A 2 11.36 3.01 2.38
C VAL A 2 10.98 2.52 3.78
N PHE A 3 9.68 2.22 3.98
CA PHE A 3 9.16 1.68 5.24
C PHE A 3 8.81 0.21 5.06
N THR A 4 9.63 -0.69 5.61
CA THR A 4 9.36 -2.14 5.58
C THR A 4 9.60 -2.75 6.95
N ILE A 5 8.97 -3.90 7.21
CA ILE A 5 9.05 -4.58 8.51
C ILE A 5 10.43 -5.16 8.85
N THR A 6 11.32 -5.34 7.86
CA THR A 6 12.62 -6.01 8.02
C THR A 6 13.80 -5.11 7.71
N GLN A 7 13.57 -3.90 7.22
CA GLN A 7 14.63 -2.93 6.93
C GLN A 7 14.36 -1.64 7.68
N THR A 8 15.39 -1.12 8.34
CA THR A 8 15.35 0.20 8.98
C THR A 8 16.15 1.15 8.10
N ASN A 9 15.46 2.13 7.51
CA ASN A 9 16.08 3.20 6.75
C ASN A 9 15.90 4.51 7.55
N THR A 10 16.96 5.28 7.70
CA THR A 10 16.85 6.64 8.25
C THR A 10 16.59 7.63 7.13
N ILE A 11 15.96 8.77 7.45
CA ILE A 11 15.76 9.85 6.46
C ILE A 11 17.13 10.32 5.90
N ARG A 12 18.20 10.23 6.69
CA ARG A 12 19.57 10.54 6.24
C ARG A 12 20.06 9.57 5.16
N ASP A 13 19.65 8.31 5.20
CA ASP A 13 20.07 7.30 4.23
C ASP A 13 19.43 7.52 2.85
N ILE A 14 18.50 8.48 2.74
CA ILE A 14 17.91 8.95 1.50
C ILE A 14 18.82 10.05 0.92
N THR A 15 19.95 9.67 0.33
CA THR A 15 20.88 10.61 -0.31
C THR A 15 20.48 10.89 -1.76
N ASP A 16 20.13 12.14 -2.05
CA ASP A 16 20.13 12.92 -3.32
C ASP A 16 19.87 12.28 -4.72
N GLY A 17 19.42 11.03 -4.84
CA GLY A 17 19.13 10.39 -6.13
C GLY A 17 17.84 9.56 -6.19
N LEU A 18 17.09 9.48 -5.09
CA LEU A 18 15.85 8.71 -4.98
C LEU A 18 14.60 9.51 -5.38
N SER A 19 14.75 10.53 -6.23
CA SER A 19 13.65 11.39 -6.71
C SER A 19 12.55 10.62 -7.44
N ASN A 20 12.79 9.36 -7.80
CA ASN A 20 11.81 8.46 -8.42
C ASN A 20 11.27 7.39 -7.47
N VAL A 21 11.66 7.40 -6.18
CA VAL A 21 11.16 6.43 -5.20
C VAL A 21 10.02 7.02 -4.40
N VAL A 22 8.91 6.29 -4.35
CA VAL A 22 7.72 6.60 -3.56
C VAL A 22 8.03 6.34 -2.08
N MET A 23 7.87 7.38 -1.27
CA MET A 23 7.91 7.31 0.19
C MET A 23 6.54 6.90 0.76
N ALA A 24 5.47 7.54 0.26
CA ALA A 24 4.10 7.25 0.65
C ALA A 24 3.14 7.55 -0.51
N SER A 25 1.94 6.97 -0.46
CA SER A 25 0.91 7.22 -1.46
C SER A 25 -0.45 7.38 -0.79
N GLU A 26 -1.32 8.14 -1.45
CA GLU A 26 -2.71 8.27 -1.08
C GLU A 26 -3.39 6.90 -1.01
N VAL A 27 -4.34 6.81 -0.08
CA VAL A 27 -5.27 5.70 0.01
C VAL A 27 -6.65 6.24 0.30
N TYR A 28 -7.62 5.86 -0.53
CA TYR A 28 -9.03 6.13 -0.29
C TYR A 28 -9.51 5.47 1.01
N SER A 29 -10.25 6.20 1.84
CA SER A 29 -10.62 5.79 3.20
C SER A 29 -11.43 4.50 3.30
N LYS A 30 -12.16 4.10 2.25
CA LYS A 30 -12.86 2.81 2.20
C LYS A 30 -12.12 1.72 1.41
N GLY A 31 -11.05 2.10 0.71
CA GLY A 31 -10.30 1.22 -0.19
C GLY A 31 -11.05 0.86 -1.47
N PHE A 32 -10.39 0.05 -2.30
CA PHE A 32 -10.94 -0.48 -3.55
C PHE A 32 -11.22 -1.99 -3.41
N LYS A 33 -11.95 -2.54 -4.37
CA LYS A 33 -12.14 -3.99 -4.56
C LYS A 33 -11.96 -4.32 -6.03
N LEU A 34 -11.61 -5.57 -6.33
CA LEU A 34 -11.56 -6.08 -7.70
C LEU A 34 -12.82 -5.65 -8.50
N GLY A 35 -12.59 -5.01 -9.64
CA GLY A 35 -13.65 -4.63 -10.57
C GLY A 35 -14.20 -5.83 -11.33
N ALA A 36 -15.46 -5.73 -11.76
CA ALA A 36 -16.07 -6.75 -12.60
C ALA A 36 -15.32 -6.89 -13.94
N GLY A 37 -15.11 -8.12 -14.41
CA GLY A 37 -14.44 -8.40 -15.68
C GLY A 37 -12.92 -8.58 -15.61
N TYR A 38 -12.30 -8.34 -14.45
CA TYR A 38 -10.88 -8.62 -14.24
C TYR A 38 -10.69 -9.97 -13.51
N PRO A 39 -9.77 -10.84 -13.97
CA PRO A 39 -9.55 -12.15 -13.35
C PRO A 39 -8.75 -12.08 -12.03
N ARG A 40 -8.06 -10.96 -11.78
CA ARG A 40 -7.25 -10.70 -10.58
C ARG A 40 -7.00 -9.20 -10.41
N SER A 41 -6.72 -8.79 -9.18
CA SER A 41 -6.28 -7.43 -8.84
C SER A 41 -4.79 -7.32 -8.55
N ILE A 42 -4.15 -8.41 -8.11
CA ILE A 42 -2.72 -8.45 -7.86
C ILE A 42 -1.92 -8.36 -9.17
N TRP A 43 -0.82 -7.61 -9.14
CA TRP A 43 0.03 -7.30 -10.29
C TRP A 43 -0.72 -6.59 -11.42
N THR A 44 -1.64 -5.70 -11.05
CA THR A 44 -2.40 -4.84 -11.98
C THR A 44 -2.56 -3.44 -11.39
N CYS A 45 -2.89 -2.46 -12.24
CA CYS A 45 -3.21 -1.07 -11.89
C CYS A 45 -4.57 -0.71 -12.52
N GLY A 46 -5.38 0.11 -11.86
CA GLY A 46 -6.65 0.62 -12.41
C GLY A 46 -7.76 -0.41 -12.66
N THR A 47 -7.66 -1.62 -12.10
CA THR A 47 -8.62 -2.73 -12.32
C THR A 47 -9.71 -2.82 -11.27
N GLY A 48 -9.65 -1.99 -10.23
CA GLY A 48 -10.58 -2.02 -9.11
C GLY A 48 -11.72 -1.03 -9.27
N VAL A 49 -12.69 -1.16 -8.37
CA VAL A 49 -13.77 -0.20 -8.17
C VAL A 49 -13.77 0.27 -6.71
N PRO A 50 -14.17 1.51 -6.42
CA PRO A 50 -14.25 2.01 -5.06
C PRO A 50 -15.22 1.17 -4.22
N ARG A 51 -14.85 0.89 -2.97
CA ARG A 51 -15.79 0.38 -1.98
C ARG A 51 -16.71 1.51 -1.53
N THR A 52 -18.02 1.32 -1.63
CA THR A 52 -19.01 2.36 -1.33
C THR A 52 -19.72 2.11 -0.01
N LEU A 53 -19.91 0.85 0.37
CA LEU A 53 -20.58 0.46 1.62
C LEU A 53 -19.61 0.43 2.81
N ASP A 54 -20.08 0.83 3.99
CA ASP A 54 -19.24 0.82 5.19
C ASP A 54 -18.91 -0.61 5.66
N ALA A 55 -19.83 -1.54 5.46
CA ALA A 55 -19.65 -2.94 5.84
C ALA A 55 -18.54 -3.66 5.05
N GLU A 56 -18.16 -3.12 3.89
CA GLU A 56 -17.08 -3.66 3.07
C GLU A 56 -15.81 -2.81 3.11
N ALA A 57 -15.82 -1.67 3.81
CA ALA A 57 -14.70 -0.74 3.84
C ALA A 57 -13.46 -1.36 4.46
N VAL A 58 -12.30 -1.10 3.86
CA VAL A 58 -10.97 -1.42 4.41
C VAL A 58 -10.26 -0.10 4.69
N PHE A 59 -10.43 0.39 5.92
CA PHE A 59 -9.86 1.65 6.35
C PHE A 59 -8.47 1.46 6.96
N ARG A 60 -7.69 2.53 7.00
CA ARG A 60 -6.36 2.55 7.62
C ARG A 60 -6.36 3.56 8.76
N ALA A 61 -6.00 3.11 9.95
CA ALA A 61 -5.84 4.01 11.09
C ALA A 61 -4.41 4.56 11.12
N ALA A 62 -4.27 5.87 11.29
CA ALA A 62 -2.96 6.46 11.53
C ALA A 62 -2.37 5.89 12.83
N PHE A 63 -1.07 5.59 12.81
CA PHE A 63 -0.28 5.14 13.97
C PHE A 63 -0.69 3.82 14.65
N VAL A 64 -1.71 3.12 14.14
CA VAL A 64 -2.14 1.81 14.68
C VAL A 64 -2.04 0.77 13.57
N GLY A 65 -1.10 -0.18 13.72
CA GLY A 65 -0.85 -1.23 12.75
C GLY A 65 -1.39 -2.59 13.18
N PRO A 66 -2.70 -2.90 13.01
CA PRO A 66 -3.15 -4.27 13.11
C PRO A 66 -2.56 -5.04 11.93
N GLY A 67 -1.64 -5.94 12.23
CA GLY A 67 -1.10 -6.84 11.21
C GLY A 67 -2.21 -7.63 10.52
N TYR A 68 -1.98 -7.99 9.26
CA TYR A 68 -2.89 -8.84 8.48
C TYR A 68 -2.22 -10.18 8.15
N CYS A 69 -1.00 -10.15 7.60
CA CYS A 69 -0.19 -11.32 7.26
C CYS A 69 1.29 -11.10 7.62
N GLY A 70 2.09 -12.16 7.47
CA GLY A 70 3.54 -12.12 7.56
C GLY A 70 4.04 -11.95 8.98
N THR A 71 5.23 -11.40 9.15
CA THR A 71 5.88 -11.23 10.47
C THR A 71 4.97 -10.49 11.46
N SER A 72 4.13 -9.58 10.98
CA SER A 72 3.19 -8.81 11.82
C SER A 72 2.12 -9.66 12.52
N THR A 73 1.81 -10.86 12.01
CA THR A 73 0.79 -11.75 12.62
C THR A 73 1.25 -13.18 12.88
N GLN A 74 2.15 -13.72 12.07
CA GLN A 74 2.52 -15.14 12.08
C GLN A 74 3.79 -15.46 12.89
N SER A 75 4.46 -14.45 13.44
CA SER A 75 5.71 -14.64 14.19
C SER A 75 5.51 -14.83 15.70
N GLY A 76 4.32 -14.54 16.22
CA GLY A 76 4.05 -14.46 17.66
C GLY A 76 4.77 -13.31 18.40
N ARG A 77 5.52 -12.46 17.67
CA ARG A 77 6.29 -11.35 18.25
C ARG A 77 5.47 -10.12 18.57
N TYR A 78 4.31 -9.98 17.93
CA TYR A 78 3.45 -8.80 18.03
C TYR A 78 2.09 -9.19 18.60
N ARG A 79 1.39 -8.22 19.18
CA ARG A 79 0.03 -8.36 19.69
C ARG A 79 -0.89 -7.39 18.97
N HIS A 80 -2.17 -7.73 18.91
CA HIS A 80 -3.18 -6.79 18.46
C HIS A 80 -3.32 -5.61 19.43
N PRO A 81 -3.91 -4.47 18.99
CA PRO A 81 -4.10 -3.30 19.84
C PRO A 81 -4.90 -3.55 21.13
N ASP A 82 -5.72 -4.61 21.16
CA ASP A 82 -6.48 -5.04 22.34
C ASP A 82 -5.72 -6.04 23.24
N GLY A 83 -4.46 -6.35 22.92
CA GLY A 83 -3.61 -7.29 23.67
C GLY A 83 -3.78 -8.76 23.28
N SER A 84 -4.73 -9.08 22.40
CA SER A 84 -4.92 -10.45 21.91
C SER A 84 -3.72 -10.92 21.06
N LEU A 85 -3.48 -12.24 21.04
CA LEU A 85 -2.43 -12.84 20.23
C LEU A 85 -2.75 -12.66 18.75
N THR A 86 -1.72 -12.45 17.95
CA THR A 86 -1.90 -12.37 16.50
C THR A 86 -2.24 -13.72 15.90
N MET A 87 -3.09 -13.71 14.87
CA MET A 87 -3.56 -14.93 14.21
C MET A 87 -2.45 -15.63 13.42
N ASN A 88 -2.43 -16.98 13.44
CA ASN A 88 -1.47 -17.82 12.71
C ASN A 88 -1.67 -17.81 11.17
N ALA A 89 -2.59 -17.01 10.65
CA ALA A 89 -2.94 -16.92 9.23
C ALA A 89 -3.23 -15.46 8.82
N CYS A 90 -3.36 -15.23 7.51
CA CYS A 90 -3.84 -13.97 6.95
C CYS A 90 -5.24 -13.64 7.45
N GLY A 91 -5.34 -12.74 8.43
CA GLY A 91 -6.57 -12.53 9.20
C GLY A 91 -6.75 -11.08 9.63
N TRP A 92 -8.00 -10.67 9.80
CA TRP A 92 -8.36 -9.33 10.22
C TRP A 92 -8.43 -9.23 11.73
N PHE A 93 -7.78 -8.22 12.31
CA PHE A 93 -7.99 -7.84 13.71
C PHE A 93 -9.47 -7.55 14.00
N ARG A 94 -10.12 -6.79 13.10
CA ARG A 94 -11.56 -6.52 13.12
C ARG A 94 -12.13 -6.79 11.73
N ALA A 95 -13.11 -7.69 11.65
CA ALA A 95 -13.64 -8.14 10.38
C ALA A 95 -14.55 -7.11 9.69
N LYS A 96 -15.35 -6.28 10.38
CA LYS A 96 -16.19 -5.25 9.72
C LYS A 96 -16.41 -4.01 10.62
N PRO A 97 -16.27 -2.78 10.11
CA PRO A 97 -15.45 -2.45 8.94
C PRO A 97 -14.01 -2.96 9.14
N TYR A 98 -13.35 -3.33 8.05
CA TYR A 98 -12.03 -3.96 8.09
C TYR A 98 -10.98 -2.89 8.40
N MET A 99 -10.15 -3.15 9.42
CA MET A 99 -9.04 -2.27 9.77
C MET A 99 -7.73 -2.83 9.23
N TYR A 100 -7.00 -2.02 8.48
CA TYR A 100 -5.67 -2.33 7.99
C TYR A 100 -4.62 -1.37 8.58
N MET A 101 -3.38 -1.82 8.63
CA MET A 101 -2.23 -1.00 9.04
C MET A 101 -2.00 0.19 8.10
N PRO A 102 -1.36 1.29 8.56
CA PRO A 102 -1.10 2.50 7.79
C PRO A 102 0.04 2.29 6.76
N THR A 103 -0.14 1.34 5.87
CA THR A 103 0.75 1.00 4.75
C THR A 103 -0.08 0.70 3.51
N PHE A 104 0.55 0.72 2.35
CA PHE A 104 0.05 -0.01 1.18
C PHE A 104 1.06 -1.08 0.77
N MET A 105 0.64 -1.98 -0.12
CA MET A 105 1.48 -3.02 -0.71
C MET A 105 1.63 -2.78 -2.20
N SER A 106 2.86 -2.64 -2.68
CA SER A 106 3.15 -2.40 -4.10
C SER A 106 2.77 -3.56 -5.03
N ALA A 107 2.50 -4.75 -4.48
CA ALA A 107 1.97 -5.89 -5.23
C ALA A 107 0.58 -5.62 -5.85
N TRP A 108 -0.13 -4.62 -5.32
CA TRP A 108 -1.36 -4.05 -5.88
C TRP A 108 -1.07 -2.64 -6.35
N GLY A 109 -1.26 -2.41 -7.65
CA GLY A 109 -1.13 -1.08 -8.25
C GLY A 109 -2.22 -0.12 -7.78
N PRO A 110 -2.11 1.17 -8.13
CA PRO A 110 -3.12 2.16 -7.82
C PRO A 110 -4.51 1.69 -8.22
N ASN A 111 -5.50 1.91 -7.35
CA ASN A 111 -6.92 1.62 -7.61
C ASN A 111 -7.22 0.18 -8.05
N SER A 112 -6.35 -0.80 -7.77
CA SER A 112 -6.61 -2.20 -8.09
C SER A 112 -7.38 -2.95 -7.00
N ASP A 113 -7.03 -2.74 -5.74
CA ASP A 113 -7.68 -3.39 -4.58
C ASP A 113 -7.30 -2.72 -3.25
N TRP A 114 -7.91 -3.18 -2.17
CA TRP A 114 -7.74 -2.64 -0.82
C TRP A 114 -6.30 -2.59 -0.28
N PRO A 115 -5.34 -3.50 -0.61
CA PRO A 115 -3.98 -3.43 -0.06
C PRO A 115 -3.14 -2.33 -0.72
N GLY A 116 -3.50 -1.92 -1.95
CA GLY A 116 -2.71 -1.00 -2.76
C GLY A 116 -2.91 0.47 -2.41
N ALA A 117 -2.19 1.32 -3.15
CA ALA A 117 -2.47 2.75 -3.20
C ALA A 117 -3.84 2.99 -3.84
N SER A 118 -4.52 4.05 -3.45
CA SER A 118 -5.81 4.39 -4.06
C SER A 118 -6.18 5.86 -3.93
N SER A 119 -6.96 6.33 -4.88
CA SER A 119 -7.41 7.71 -4.98
C SER A 119 -8.80 7.77 -5.58
N MET A 120 -9.60 8.73 -5.12
CA MET A 120 -10.90 9.06 -5.72
C MET A 120 -10.78 10.20 -6.75
N HIS A 121 -9.59 10.75 -6.94
CA HIS A 121 -9.31 11.72 -7.99
C HIS A 121 -9.22 10.98 -9.34
N PRO A 122 -10.09 11.28 -10.32
CA PRO A 122 -10.12 10.56 -11.59
C PRO A 122 -8.76 10.59 -12.30
N GLY A 123 -8.28 9.43 -12.74
CA GLY A 123 -7.06 9.30 -13.53
C GLY A 123 -5.75 9.32 -12.74
N GLN A 124 -5.74 9.70 -11.46
CA GLN A 124 -4.48 9.92 -10.73
C GLN A 124 -4.50 9.46 -9.28
N VAL A 125 -3.33 9.09 -8.78
CA VAL A 125 -3.02 8.92 -7.36
C VAL A 125 -1.90 9.88 -6.95
N ASN A 126 -2.04 10.53 -5.80
CA ASN A 126 -0.97 11.36 -5.25
C ASN A 126 0.08 10.49 -4.56
N VAL A 127 1.36 10.78 -4.82
CA VAL A 127 2.50 10.13 -4.18
C VAL A 127 3.43 11.17 -3.59
N LEU A 128 3.89 10.91 -2.36
CA LEU A 128 5.02 11.59 -1.74
C LEU A 128 6.29 10.85 -2.14
N MET A 129 7.23 11.56 -2.75
CA MET A 129 8.52 11.04 -3.16
C MET A 129 9.54 11.13 -2.02
N CYS A 130 10.63 10.36 -2.12
CA CYS A 130 11.70 10.36 -1.13
C CYS A 130 12.44 11.70 -1.02
N ASP A 131 12.43 12.50 -2.09
CA ASP A 131 12.99 13.86 -2.11
C ASP A 131 12.05 14.93 -1.51
N GLY A 132 10.90 14.52 -0.98
CA GLY A 132 9.90 15.41 -0.37
C GLY A 132 8.94 16.07 -1.37
N SER A 133 9.14 15.88 -2.69
CA SER A 133 8.19 16.34 -3.69
C SER A 133 6.91 15.49 -3.69
N VAL A 134 5.81 16.08 -4.17
CA VAL A 134 4.56 15.37 -4.42
C VAL A 134 4.37 15.26 -5.93
N ARG A 135 4.04 14.05 -6.42
CA ARG A 135 3.72 13.81 -7.83
C ARG A 135 2.34 13.20 -7.97
N GLN A 136 1.75 13.42 -9.13
CA GLN A 136 0.56 12.73 -9.58
C GLN A 136 1.01 11.59 -10.49
N VAL A 137 0.51 10.40 -10.22
CA VAL A 137 0.81 9.19 -11.00
C VAL A 137 -0.49 8.66 -11.57
N ASP A 138 -0.49 8.28 -12.85
CA ASP A 138 -1.66 7.68 -13.48
C ASP A 138 -2.14 6.45 -12.70
N GLU A 139 -3.44 6.37 -12.44
CA GLU A 139 -4.01 5.19 -11.78
C GLU A 139 -3.84 3.90 -12.62
N THR A 140 -3.58 4.07 -13.92
CA THR A 140 -3.31 3.02 -14.91
C THR A 140 -1.83 2.89 -15.28
N ILE A 141 -0.91 3.44 -14.46
CA ILE A 141 0.54 3.26 -14.65
C ILE A 141 0.88 1.78 -14.91
N ASP A 142 1.86 1.51 -15.78
CA ASP A 142 2.37 0.15 -15.97
C ASP A 142 2.79 -0.46 -14.62
N TYR A 143 2.30 -1.66 -14.34
CA TYR A 143 2.56 -2.33 -13.06
C TYR A 143 4.06 -2.56 -12.80
N GLY A 144 4.83 -2.84 -13.85
CA GLY A 144 6.28 -3.02 -13.75
C GLY A 144 6.99 -1.72 -13.34
N ILE A 145 6.54 -0.57 -13.85
CA ILE A 145 7.02 0.74 -13.41
C ILE A 145 6.58 1.01 -11.96
N TRP A 146 5.31 0.80 -11.62
CA TRP A 146 4.80 0.96 -10.25
C TRP A 146 5.63 0.17 -9.22
N LEU A 147 5.99 -1.06 -9.56
CA LEU A 147 6.79 -1.90 -8.66
C LEU A 147 8.19 -1.32 -8.43
N LYS A 148 8.86 -0.85 -9.49
CA LYS A 148 10.22 -0.28 -9.43
C LYS A 148 10.28 1.01 -8.63
N VAL A 149 9.28 1.88 -8.76
CA VAL A 149 9.25 3.17 -8.03
C VAL A 149 8.97 2.97 -6.53
N ASN A 150 8.55 1.78 -6.11
CA ASN A 150 8.42 1.40 -4.70
C ASN A 150 9.66 0.64 -4.17
N GLY A 151 10.62 0.34 -5.06
CA GLY A 151 11.92 -0.27 -4.74
C GLY A 151 12.87 0.75 -4.13
N LEU A 152 13.67 0.32 -3.16
CA LEU A 152 14.80 1.09 -2.63
C LEU A 152 16.05 0.25 -2.86
N HIS A 153 17.07 0.81 -3.51
CA HIS A 153 18.35 0.13 -3.79
C HIS A 153 18.22 -1.22 -4.52
N ASP A 154 17.23 -1.36 -5.41
CA ASP A 154 17.04 -2.58 -6.19
C ASP A 154 17.95 -2.67 -7.44
N GLY A 155 18.70 -1.60 -7.73
CA GLY A 155 19.59 -1.51 -8.88
C GLY A 155 18.86 -1.42 -10.23
N LEU A 156 17.54 -1.22 -10.22
CA LEU A 156 16.72 -1.14 -11.42
C LEU A 156 16.51 0.32 -11.81
N ALA A 157 16.81 0.65 -13.07
CA ALA A 157 16.50 1.96 -13.60
C ALA A 157 14.98 2.16 -13.66
N THR A 158 14.49 3.19 -12.98
CA THR A 158 13.15 3.75 -13.18
C THR A 158 13.16 4.60 -14.45
N LEU A 159 12.31 4.26 -15.42
CA LEU A 159 11.98 5.17 -16.52
C LEU A 159 11.22 6.37 -15.94
N ALA A 160 11.38 7.58 -16.51
CA ALA A 160 10.61 8.73 -16.09
C ALA A 160 9.10 8.46 -16.29
N PHE A 161 8.29 8.78 -15.27
CA PHE A 161 6.84 8.60 -15.22
C PHE A 161 6.20 9.85 -14.64
#